data_AF-A0A974WW61-F1
#
_entry.id   AF-A0A974WW61-F1
#
_cell.length_a   1.000
_cell.length_b   1.000
_cell.length_c   1.000
_cell.angle_alpha   90.00
_cell.angle_beta   90.00
_cell.angle_gamma   90.00
#
_symmetry.space_group_name_H-M   'P 1'
#
loop_
_entity.id
_entity.type
_entity.pdbx_description
1 polymer ?
#
loop_
_entity_poly.entity_id
_entity_poly.type
_entity_poly.pdbx_seq_one_letter_code
_entity_poly.pdbx_strand_id
1 'polypeptide(L)'
;MSWDGKGFSKPLIMLDFKTPLEAVKKNAYRPDEDVEALLDKDMTSEQFIAALRSNGMIKEACDFMCFCVNRRIGVWWAFNCVEAVNSEIEEQLKKSPLSFEEQQQNEVEAKVAQWSDRSGLDAIKAKHDAQAQASIKTMEKLAGPEITNPKDPLARPQALLRQQLDNDFASLDNVMNEMSAAISALPQQDRLAAQSLVEKIYAKYETENGIHPMKALEQGIMKAIVPEPVPQDTALRDQYFAAINHKIEAVKEYIDQTINKHFPLKMPGLPKMPSKKKIDDALFAVKRWILTPTDENGKLALEAGKPVVKEPEGICALAAYWSSTNLTPEAKQPLYSPPGLAANGFLNTLFLCAMKKGGSKDYDQRYEEYFDLGIDVLTGVKTWDKEWEKEKVRIRKAEEEVLRPPKYGFGREK
;
A
#
# COMPACT_ATOMS: atom_id res chain seq x y z
N MET A 1 -18.26 -18.15 15.85
CA MET A 1 -17.77 -19.03 16.94
C MET A 1 -17.99 -18.28 18.25
N SER A 2 -18.77 -18.80 19.19
CA SER A 2 -18.98 -18.17 20.51
C SER A 2 -17.81 -18.49 21.43
N TRP A 3 -17.15 -17.46 21.95
CA TRP A 3 -16.07 -17.56 22.94
C TRP A 3 -16.63 -18.14 24.25
N ASP A 4 -16.06 -19.24 24.75
CA ASP A 4 -16.57 -20.00 25.91
C ASP A 4 -16.02 -19.52 27.27
N GLY A 5 -15.37 -18.35 27.30
CA GLY A 5 -14.77 -17.81 28.51
C GLY A 5 -13.52 -18.54 29.00
N LYS A 6 -13.02 -19.55 28.27
CA LYS A 6 -11.71 -20.12 28.55
C LYS A 6 -10.67 -19.17 27.97
N GLY A 7 -9.88 -18.57 28.86
CA GLY A 7 -8.72 -17.75 28.49
C GLY A 7 -7.77 -18.50 27.55
N PHE A 8 -6.77 -17.80 27.02
CA PHE A 8 -5.72 -18.41 26.19
C PHE A 8 -5.23 -19.72 26.82
N SER A 9 -5.09 -20.77 26.02
CA SER A 9 -4.66 -22.10 26.52
C SER A 9 -3.29 -22.07 27.21
N LYS A 10 -2.51 -21.02 26.98
CA LYS A 10 -1.22 -20.72 27.60
C LYS A 10 -1.14 -19.24 27.98
N PRO A 11 -0.47 -18.89 29.09
CA PRO A 11 -0.23 -17.50 29.45
C PRO A 11 0.65 -16.78 28.41
N LEU A 12 0.40 -15.48 28.20
CA LEU A 12 1.18 -14.59 27.34
C LEU A 12 2.39 -14.07 28.11
N ILE A 13 3.41 -14.91 28.25
CA ILE A 13 4.57 -14.68 29.12
C ILE A 13 5.50 -13.53 28.67
N MET A 14 5.31 -13.00 27.46
CA MET A 14 6.19 -12.00 26.83
C MET A 14 5.61 -10.58 26.80
N LEU A 15 4.56 -10.31 27.58
CA LEU A 15 4.02 -8.96 27.76
C LEU A 15 4.77 -8.20 28.86
N ASP A 16 5.25 -7.00 28.57
CA ASP A 16 5.94 -6.11 29.50
C ASP A 16 4.97 -5.47 30.53
N PHE A 17 3.67 -5.38 30.21
CA PHE A 17 2.66 -4.74 31.05
C PHE A 17 1.57 -5.71 31.48
N LYS A 18 1.23 -5.69 32.77
CA LYS A 18 0.21 -6.58 33.34
C LYS A 18 -1.20 -6.09 33.06
N THR A 19 -1.38 -4.78 32.91
CA THR A 19 -2.70 -4.15 32.66
C THR A 19 -2.61 -3.15 31.51
N PRO A 20 -3.71 -2.89 30.78
CA PRO A 20 -3.71 -1.92 29.70
C PRO A 20 -3.44 -0.48 30.16
N LEU A 21 -3.85 -0.12 31.39
CA LEU A 21 -3.57 1.19 31.99
C LEU A 21 -2.07 1.44 32.17
N GLU A 22 -1.27 0.39 32.39
CA GLU A 22 0.18 0.53 32.42
C GLU A 22 0.74 0.84 31.04
N ALA A 23 0.22 0.23 29.97
CA ALA A 23 0.65 0.51 28.60
C ALA A 23 0.36 1.97 28.19
N VAL A 24 -0.82 2.50 28.58
CA VAL A 24 -1.18 3.91 28.37
C VAL A 24 -0.18 4.83 29.07
N LYS A 25 0.12 4.57 30.35
CA LYS A 25 1.00 5.42 31.17
C LYS A 25 2.48 5.32 30.79
N LYS A 26 2.97 4.10 30.55
CA LYS A 26 4.41 3.80 30.42
C LYS A 26 4.88 3.76 28.97
N ASN A 27 4.02 3.41 28.01
CA ASN A 27 4.40 3.25 26.60
C ASN A 27 3.59 4.13 25.63
N ALA A 28 2.84 5.10 26.16
CA ALA A 28 2.05 6.06 25.39
C ALA A 28 1.04 5.42 24.43
N TYR A 29 0.48 4.25 24.80
CA TYR A 29 -0.65 3.68 24.09
C TYR A 29 -1.86 4.62 24.19
N ARG A 30 -2.55 4.84 23.07
CA ARG A 30 -3.73 5.71 22.97
C ARG A 30 -4.86 4.90 22.31
N PRO A 31 -5.75 4.27 23.08
CA PRO A 31 -6.91 3.62 22.52
C PRO A 31 -7.86 4.66 21.92
N ASP A 32 -8.58 4.28 20.86
CA ASP A 32 -9.70 5.05 20.33
C ASP A 32 -10.92 4.92 21.25
N GLU A 33 -11.94 5.76 21.08
CA GLU A 33 -13.11 5.83 21.97
C GLU A 33 -13.81 4.47 22.17
N ASP A 34 -14.00 3.71 21.08
CA ASP A 34 -14.61 2.37 21.13
C ASP A 34 -13.75 1.36 21.90
N VAL A 35 -12.42 1.47 21.80
CA VAL A 35 -11.46 0.62 22.51
C VAL A 35 -11.37 1.02 23.98
N GLU A 36 -11.44 2.32 24.27
CA GLU A 36 -11.43 2.88 25.61
C GLU A 36 -12.67 2.45 26.40
N ALA A 37 -13.82 2.34 25.74
CA ALA A 37 -15.06 1.83 26.35
C ALA A 37 -14.95 0.39 26.89
N LEU A 38 -13.99 -0.41 26.38
CA LEU A 38 -13.73 -1.77 26.84
C LEU A 38 -12.72 -1.84 28.00
N LEU A 39 -12.09 -0.72 28.39
CA LEU A 39 -11.09 -0.70 29.46
C LEU A 39 -11.74 -0.78 30.85
N ASP A 40 -11.37 -1.82 31.60
CA ASP A 40 -11.65 -1.93 33.03
C ASP A 40 -10.35 -1.78 33.84
N LYS A 41 -10.44 -1.14 35.01
CA LYS A 41 -9.30 -0.88 35.90
C LYS A 41 -8.65 -2.15 36.44
N ASP A 42 -9.44 -3.20 36.62
CA ASP A 42 -8.98 -4.48 37.19
C ASP A 42 -8.64 -5.53 36.12
N MET A 43 -8.77 -5.16 34.83
CA MET A 43 -8.51 -6.06 33.70
C MET A 43 -7.02 -6.27 33.45
N THR A 44 -6.62 -7.52 33.21
CA THR A 44 -5.28 -7.84 32.75
C THR A 44 -5.12 -7.58 31.26
N SER A 45 -3.88 -7.36 30.78
CA SER A 45 -3.60 -7.21 29.35
C SER A 45 -4.11 -8.39 28.53
N GLU A 46 -4.03 -9.62 29.06
CA GLU A 46 -4.56 -10.82 28.40
C GLU A 46 -6.08 -10.79 28.26
N GLN A 47 -6.78 -10.41 29.33
CA GLN A 47 -8.24 -10.25 29.31
C GLN A 47 -8.66 -9.16 28.32
N PHE A 48 -7.89 -8.07 28.23
CA PHE A 48 -8.16 -6.98 27.30
C PHE A 48 -7.98 -7.41 25.84
N ILE A 49 -6.89 -8.13 25.51
CA ILE A 49 -6.69 -8.72 24.18
C ILE A 49 -7.84 -9.67 23.82
N ALA A 50 -8.27 -10.51 24.77
CA ALA A 50 -9.38 -11.44 24.55
C ALA A 50 -10.73 -10.70 24.34
N ALA A 51 -10.95 -9.60 25.07
CA ALA A 51 -12.13 -8.75 24.91
C ALA A 51 -12.16 -8.10 23.52
N LEU A 52 -11.03 -7.55 23.04
CA LEU A 52 -10.92 -6.98 21.70
C LEU A 52 -11.22 -8.02 20.61
N ARG A 53 -10.62 -9.22 20.72
CA ARG A 53 -10.91 -10.32 19.79
C ARG A 53 -12.38 -10.71 19.79
N SER A 54 -13.01 -10.79 20.96
CA SER A 54 -14.41 -11.20 21.09
C SER A 54 -15.38 -10.17 20.49
N ASN A 55 -14.98 -8.91 20.39
CA ASN A 55 -15.73 -7.84 19.74
C ASN A 55 -15.37 -7.67 18.24
N GLY A 56 -14.52 -8.54 17.68
CA GLY A 56 -14.09 -8.45 16.28
C GLY A 56 -13.07 -7.32 16.01
N MET A 57 -12.52 -6.70 17.05
CA MET A 57 -11.55 -5.59 16.97
C MET A 57 -10.11 -6.14 16.87
N ILE A 58 -9.86 -6.95 15.83
CA ILE A 58 -8.62 -7.72 15.68
C ILE A 58 -7.42 -6.81 15.44
N LYS A 59 -7.60 -5.78 14.61
CA LYS A 59 -6.56 -4.78 14.36
C LYS A 59 -6.17 -4.07 15.66
N GLU A 60 -7.14 -3.64 16.43
CA GLU A 60 -6.92 -2.92 17.70
C GLU A 60 -6.26 -3.84 18.74
N ALA A 61 -6.58 -5.14 18.72
CA ALA A 61 -5.89 -6.14 19.53
C ALA A 61 -4.41 -6.26 19.14
N CYS A 62 -4.09 -6.31 17.84
CA CYS A 62 -2.72 -6.27 17.34
C CYS A 62 -2.00 -4.97 17.71
N ASP A 63 -2.68 -3.83 17.59
CA ASP A 63 -2.13 -2.52 17.96
C ASP A 63 -1.78 -2.51 19.45
N PHE A 64 -2.71 -2.89 20.32
CA PHE A 64 -2.46 -2.99 21.76
C PHE A 64 -1.30 -3.94 22.08
N MET A 65 -1.22 -5.10 21.41
CA MET A 65 -0.11 -6.04 21.55
C MET A 65 1.23 -5.41 21.18
N CYS A 66 1.30 -4.60 20.12
CA CYS A 66 2.52 -3.88 19.73
C CYS A 66 3.03 -2.96 20.85
N PHE A 67 2.13 -2.37 21.63
CA PHE A 67 2.48 -1.52 22.78
C PHE A 67 2.79 -2.29 24.06
N CYS A 68 2.44 -3.57 24.15
CA CYS A 68 2.66 -4.37 25.37
C CYS A 68 3.78 -5.39 25.23
N VAL A 69 4.17 -5.76 24.02
CA VAL A 69 5.18 -6.78 23.78
C VAL A 69 6.58 -6.28 24.10
N ASN A 70 7.41 -7.17 24.67
CA ASN A 70 8.84 -6.90 24.81
C ASN A 70 9.47 -6.53 23.47
N ARG A 71 10.32 -5.50 23.43
CA ARG A 71 10.90 -4.95 22.19
C ARG A 71 11.48 -6.01 21.25
N ARG A 72 12.27 -6.97 21.76
CA ARG A 72 12.87 -8.02 20.92
C ARG A 72 11.81 -8.96 20.34
N ILE A 73 10.83 -9.31 21.16
CA ILE A 73 9.71 -10.17 20.79
C ILE A 73 8.82 -9.46 19.75
N GLY A 74 8.61 -8.15 19.89
CA GLY A 74 7.86 -7.33 18.93
C GLY A 74 8.52 -7.27 17.55
N VAL A 75 9.85 -7.09 17.50
CA VAL A 75 10.60 -7.15 16.24
C VAL A 75 10.51 -8.55 15.61
N TRP A 76 10.60 -9.61 16.41
CA TRP A 76 10.44 -10.98 15.91
C TRP A 76 9.04 -11.24 15.36
N TRP A 77 8.00 -10.77 16.05
CA TRP A 77 6.63 -10.87 15.57
C TRP A 77 6.43 -10.11 14.26
N ALA A 78 6.86 -8.84 14.19
CA ALA A 78 6.78 -8.04 12.97
C ALA A 78 7.51 -8.73 11.80
N PHE A 79 8.72 -9.27 12.03
CA PHE A 79 9.46 -10.05 11.05
C PHE A 79 8.66 -11.27 10.54
N ASN A 80 7.97 -11.99 11.43
CA ASN A 80 7.13 -13.12 11.03
C ASN A 80 5.93 -12.70 10.19
N CYS A 81 5.32 -11.55 10.45
CA CYS A 81 4.24 -11.01 9.62
C CYS A 81 4.73 -10.67 8.21
N VAL A 82 5.94 -10.09 8.11
CA VAL A 82 6.56 -9.79 6.79
C VAL A 82 6.85 -11.08 6.02
N GLU A 83 7.41 -12.10 6.67
CA GLU A 83 7.66 -13.40 6.04
C GLU A 83 6.35 -14.11 5.62
N ALA A 84 5.29 -13.98 6.42
CA ALA A 84 3.98 -14.56 6.11
C ALA A 84 3.40 -13.94 4.83
N VAL A 85 3.36 -12.61 4.71
CA VAL A 85 2.85 -11.95 3.50
C VAL A 85 3.72 -12.22 2.27
N ASN A 86 5.05 -12.29 2.44
CA ASN A 86 5.95 -12.61 1.33
C ASN A 86 5.74 -14.05 0.85
N SER A 87 5.61 -15.01 1.77
CA SER A 87 5.32 -16.41 1.44
C SER A 87 3.97 -16.56 0.73
N GLU A 88 2.95 -15.83 1.21
CA GLU A 88 1.63 -15.79 0.61
C GLU A 88 1.66 -15.31 -0.85
N ILE A 89 2.35 -14.19 -1.11
CA ILE A 89 2.51 -13.63 -2.45
C ILE A 89 3.28 -14.61 -3.35
N GLU A 90 4.36 -15.21 -2.85
CA GLU A 90 5.12 -16.21 -3.61
C GLU A 90 4.28 -17.45 -3.96
N GLU A 91 3.45 -17.94 -3.04
CA GLU A 91 2.54 -19.06 -3.29
C GLU A 91 1.49 -18.73 -4.33
N GLN A 92 0.95 -17.51 -4.31
CA GLN A 92 0.02 -17.05 -5.33
C GLN A 92 0.70 -16.95 -6.71
N LEU A 93 1.91 -16.39 -6.77
CA LEU A 93 2.70 -16.31 -8.02
C LEU A 93 3.03 -17.70 -8.58
N LYS A 94 3.25 -18.69 -7.72
CA LYS A 94 3.43 -20.10 -8.14
C LYS A 94 2.14 -20.71 -8.72
N LYS A 95 0.96 -20.35 -8.18
CA LYS A 95 -0.34 -20.84 -8.65
C LYS A 95 -0.80 -20.13 -9.93
N SER A 96 -0.50 -18.85 -10.06
CA SER A 96 -0.78 -18.03 -11.23
C SER A 96 0.45 -17.17 -11.53
N PRO A 97 1.19 -17.43 -12.63
CA PRO A 97 2.41 -16.70 -12.94
C PRO A 97 2.17 -15.24 -13.33
N LEU A 98 0.91 -14.86 -13.62
CA LEU A 98 0.54 -13.47 -13.83
C LEU A 98 0.67 -12.68 -12.53
N SER A 99 1.35 -11.55 -12.61
CA SER A 99 1.43 -10.59 -11.51
C SER A 99 0.04 -10.10 -11.11
N PHE A 100 -0.09 -9.62 -9.87
CA PHE A 100 -1.32 -9.02 -9.38
C PHE A 100 -1.81 -7.86 -10.27
N GLU A 101 -0.87 -7.08 -10.82
CA GLU A 101 -1.19 -5.97 -11.73
C GLU A 101 -1.72 -6.47 -13.07
N GLU A 102 -1.16 -7.55 -13.62
CA GLU A 102 -1.69 -8.20 -14.82
C GLU A 102 -3.05 -8.85 -14.56
N GLN A 103 -3.28 -9.44 -13.39
CA GLN A 103 -4.59 -9.97 -13.01
C GLN A 103 -5.64 -8.86 -12.94
N GLN A 104 -5.33 -7.74 -12.26
CA GLN A 104 -6.21 -6.58 -12.22
C GLN A 104 -6.45 -5.99 -13.61
N GLN A 105 -5.40 -5.90 -14.42
CA GLN A 105 -5.53 -5.40 -15.79
C GLN A 105 -6.42 -6.32 -16.62
N ASN A 106 -6.26 -7.64 -16.53
CA ASN A 106 -7.12 -8.61 -17.20
C ASN A 106 -8.57 -8.56 -16.70
N GLU A 107 -8.79 -8.34 -15.41
CA GLU A 107 -10.14 -8.19 -14.86
C GLU A 107 -10.79 -6.88 -15.33
N VAL A 108 -10.03 -5.78 -15.37
CA VAL A 108 -10.48 -4.50 -15.92
C VAL A 108 -10.77 -4.66 -17.41
N GLU A 109 -9.90 -5.30 -18.19
CA GLU A 109 -10.13 -5.57 -19.61
C GLU A 109 -11.35 -6.46 -19.83
N ALA A 110 -11.57 -7.46 -18.97
CA ALA A 110 -12.77 -8.30 -19.01
C ALA A 110 -14.04 -7.50 -18.69
N LYS A 111 -14.01 -6.64 -17.67
CA LYS A 111 -15.14 -5.74 -17.33
C LYS A 111 -15.35 -4.69 -18.41
N VAL A 112 -14.29 -4.14 -18.99
CA VAL A 112 -14.36 -3.21 -20.12
C VAL A 112 -14.93 -3.92 -21.34
N ALA A 113 -14.55 -5.17 -21.64
CA ALA A 113 -15.15 -5.96 -22.70
C ALA A 113 -16.63 -6.23 -22.43
N GLN A 114 -16.99 -6.56 -21.18
CA GLN A 114 -18.37 -6.74 -20.73
C GLN A 114 -19.20 -5.45 -20.87
N TRP A 115 -18.63 -4.27 -20.57
CA TRP A 115 -19.30 -2.98 -20.70
C TRP A 115 -19.28 -2.41 -22.12
N SER A 116 -18.27 -2.78 -22.91
CA SER A 116 -18.16 -2.44 -24.33
C SER A 116 -19.07 -3.30 -25.20
N ASP A 117 -19.68 -4.34 -24.63
CA ASP A 117 -20.82 -5.02 -25.23
C ASP A 117 -22.01 -4.04 -25.32
N ARG A 118 -22.04 -3.31 -26.43
CA ARG A 118 -23.07 -2.33 -26.76
C ARG A 118 -24.40 -2.96 -27.14
N SER A 119 -24.53 -4.28 -27.15
CA SER A 119 -25.78 -4.95 -27.56
C SER A 119 -27.00 -4.45 -26.79
N GLY A 120 -26.86 -4.17 -25.49
CA GLY A 120 -27.92 -3.57 -24.67
C GLY A 120 -28.22 -2.10 -25.05
N LEU A 121 -27.18 -1.31 -25.33
CA LEU A 121 -27.32 0.11 -25.68
C LEU A 121 -27.90 0.28 -27.09
N ASP A 122 -27.49 -0.56 -28.03
CA ASP A 122 -28.01 -0.59 -29.40
C ASP A 122 -29.48 -1.03 -29.42
N ALA A 123 -29.88 -1.96 -28.55
CA ALA A 123 -31.28 -2.35 -28.39
C ALA A 123 -32.13 -1.19 -27.80
N ILE A 124 -31.60 -0.45 -26.83
CA ILE A 124 -32.26 0.74 -26.26
C ILE A 124 -32.38 1.85 -27.32
N LYS A 125 -31.30 2.11 -28.07
CA LYS A 125 -31.29 3.09 -29.16
C LYS A 125 -32.29 2.72 -30.25
N ALA A 126 -32.32 1.47 -30.69
CA ALA A 126 -33.29 0.98 -31.67
C ALA A 126 -34.74 1.17 -31.19
N LYS A 127 -35.00 0.95 -29.89
CA LYS A 127 -36.33 1.18 -29.28
C LYS A 127 -36.70 2.66 -29.27
N HIS A 128 -35.76 3.55 -28.93
CA HIS A 128 -35.97 5.00 -28.96
C HIS A 128 -36.15 5.53 -30.38
N ASP A 129 -35.34 5.07 -31.33
CA ASP A 129 -35.46 5.43 -32.75
C ASP A 129 -36.83 5.01 -33.30
N ALA A 130 -37.30 3.81 -32.94
CA ALA A 130 -38.65 3.35 -33.29
C ALA A 130 -39.75 4.23 -32.67
N GLN A 131 -39.60 4.65 -31.41
CA GLN A 131 -40.55 5.54 -30.73
C GLN A 131 -40.54 6.96 -31.33
N ALA A 132 -39.37 7.47 -31.69
CA ALA A 132 -39.21 8.75 -32.37
C ALA A 132 -39.86 8.72 -33.76
N GLN A 133 -39.62 7.67 -34.55
CA GLN A 133 -40.28 7.50 -35.85
C GLN A 133 -41.80 7.38 -35.73
N ALA A 134 -42.32 6.68 -34.71
CA ALA A 134 -43.75 6.61 -34.45
C ALA A 134 -44.34 7.98 -34.10
N SER A 135 -43.61 8.79 -33.33
CA SER A 135 -44.00 10.16 -32.98
C SER A 135 -43.98 11.09 -34.20
N ILE A 136 -42.94 11.02 -35.03
CA ILE A 136 -42.83 11.78 -36.30
C ILE A 136 -44.03 11.46 -37.20
N LYS A 137 -44.32 10.17 -37.41
CA LYS A 137 -45.44 9.74 -38.27
C LYS A 137 -46.81 10.20 -37.72
N THR A 138 -46.93 10.30 -36.40
CA THR A 138 -48.11 10.85 -35.74
C THR A 138 -48.22 12.35 -35.98
N MET A 139 -47.12 13.09 -35.88
CA MET A 139 -47.08 14.52 -36.16
C MET A 139 -47.33 14.84 -37.63
N GLU A 140 -46.78 14.06 -38.57
CA GLU A 140 -47.06 14.20 -40.01
C GLU A 140 -48.55 14.02 -40.31
N LYS A 141 -49.20 13.05 -39.65
CA LYS A 141 -50.64 12.80 -39.78
C LYS A 141 -51.48 13.95 -39.21
N LEU A 142 -51.01 14.58 -38.12
CA LEU A 142 -51.67 15.73 -37.50
C LEU A 142 -51.42 17.05 -38.23
N ALA A 143 -50.30 17.17 -38.94
CA ALA A 143 -49.90 18.40 -39.62
C ALA A 143 -50.80 18.75 -40.81
N GLY A 144 -51.42 17.75 -41.46
CA GLY A 144 -52.30 17.97 -42.62
C GLY A 144 -51.58 18.63 -43.81
N PRO A 145 -52.20 18.69 -45.00
CA PRO A 145 -51.59 19.27 -46.19
C PRO A 145 -51.54 20.81 -46.23
N GLU A 146 -51.97 21.53 -45.19
CA GLU A 146 -52.11 22.99 -45.21
C GLU A 146 -51.18 23.67 -44.20
N ILE A 147 -49.89 23.76 -44.54
CA ILE A 147 -49.03 24.82 -43.99
C ILE A 147 -48.34 25.54 -45.16
N THR A 148 -49.16 26.23 -45.95
CA THR A 148 -48.74 27.25 -46.90
C THR A 148 -49.16 28.63 -46.38
N ASN A 149 -48.37 29.24 -45.49
CA ASN A 149 -48.36 30.69 -45.35
C ASN A 149 -46.98 31.21 -44.90
N PRO A 150 -46.29 32.05 -45.70
CA PRO A 150 -44.90 32.43 -45.49
C PRO A 150 -44.79 33.77 -44.76
N LYS A 151 -44.44 33.78 -43.47
CA LYS A 151 -43.85 34.98 -42.84
C LYS A 151 -42.63 34.78 -41.96
N ASP A 152 -42.18 33.54 -41.73
CA ASP A 152 -40.78 33.26 -41.44
C ASP A 152 -40.51 31.75 -41.62
N PRO A 153 -39.95 31.32 -42.76
CA PRO A 153 -39.69 29.91 -43.02
C PRO A 153 -38.56 29.31 -42.17
N LEU A 154 -37.83 30.12 -41.39
CA LEU A 154 -36.70 29.68 -40.56
C LEU A 154 -36.98 29.78 -39.05
N ALA A 155 -37.93 30.62 -38.61
CA ALA A 155 -38.26 30.73 -37.18
C ALA A 155 -38.77 29.43 -36.55
N ARG A 156 -39.59 28.66 -37.28
CA ARG A 156 -40.13 27.39 -36.76
C ARG A 156 -39.06 26.28 -36.73
N PRO A 157 -38.24 26.06 -37.78
CA PRO A 157 -37.09 25.17 -37.71
C PRO A 157 -36.05 25.57 -36.65
N GLN A 158 -35.78 26.86 -36.47
CA GLN A 158 -34.83 27.33 -35.45
C GLN A 158 -35.37 27.18 -34.02
N ALA A 159 -36.66 27.44 -33.79
CA ALA A 159 -37.28 27.18 -32.49
C ALA A 159 -37.31 25.68 -32.16
N LEU A 160 -37.57 24.83 -33.16
CA LEU A 160 -37.48 23.38 -33.02
C LEU A 160 -36.06 22.92 -32.75
N LEU A 161 -35.06 23.42 -33.49
CA LEU A 161 -33.65 23.09 -33.26
C LEU A 161 -33.18 23.53 -31.87
N ARG A 162 -33.63 24.69 -31.41
CA ARG A 162 -33.30 25.22 -30.09
C ARG A 162 -33.97 24.42 -28.97
N GLN A 163 -35.25 24.08 -29.13
CA GLN A 163 -35.95 23.19 -28.22
C GLN A 163 -35.31 21.79 -28.19
N GLN A 164 -34.81 21.32 -29.33
CA GLN A 164 -34.15 20.03 -29.44
C GLN A 164 -32.75 20.04 -28.80
N LEU A 165 -31.98 21.11 -28.98
CA LEU A 165 -30.73 21.33 -28.25
C LEU A 165 -30.96 21.42 -26.74
N ASP A 166 -31.97 22.18 -26.30
CA ASP A 166 -32.30 22.31 -24.86
C ASP A 166 -32.74 20.95 -24.28
N ASN A 167 -33.47 20.14 -25.05
CA ASN A 167 -33.82 18.76 -24.67
C ASN A 167 -32.61 17.82 -24.65
N ASP A 168 -31.69 17.96 -25.60
CA ASP A 168 -30.46 17.17 -25.67
C ASP A 168 -29.51 17.52 -24.52
N PHE A 169 -29.43 18.81 -24.13
CA PHE A 169 -28.69 19.26 -22.95
C PHE A 169 -29.32 18.76 -21.66
N ALA A 170 -30.65 18.85 -21.52
CA ALA A 170 -31.34 18.30 -20.36
C ALA A 170 -31.17 16.76 -20.27
N SER A 171 -31.14 16.07 -21.41
CA SER A 171 -30.84 14.63 -21.49
C SER A 171 -29.42 14.32 -21.04
N LEU A 172 -28.44 15.14 -21.44
CA LEU A 172 -27.04 14.99 -21.05
C LEU A 172 -26.83 15.21 -19.54
N ASP A 173 -27.47 16.24 -18.98
CA ASP A 173 -27.47 16.48 -17.53
C ASP A 173 -28.13 15.33 -16.77
N ASN A 174 -29.24 14.79 -17.29
CA ASN A 174 -29.87 13.60 -16.70
C ASN A 174 -28.97 12.37 -16.76
N VAL A 175 -28.30 12.11 -17.88
CA VAL A 175 -27.35 10.99 -18.02
C VAL A 175 -26.16 11.16 -17.07
N MET A 176 -25.62 12.38 -16.92
CA MET A 176 -24.53 12.67 -15.99
C MET A 176 -24.98 12.51 -14.52
N ASN A 177 -26.20 12.93 -14.21
CA ASN A 177 -26.78 12.74 -12.88
C ASN A 177 -27.09 11.28 -12.57
N GLU A 178 -27.60 10.52 -13.53
CA GLU A 178 -27.84 9.07 -13.40
C GLU A 178 -26.52 8.30 -13.25
N MET A 179 -25.50 8.66 -14.02
CA MET A 179 -24.16 8.05 -13.92
C MET A 179 -23.50 8.40 -12.58
N SER A 180 -23.62 9.64 -12.11
CA SER A 180 -23.16 10.07 -10.79
C SER A 180 -23.89 9.36 -9.65
N ALA A 181 -25.22 9.19 -9.76
CA ALA A 181 -26.03 8.46 -8.79
C ALA A 181 -25.69 6.95 -8.79
N ALA A 182 -25.49 6.35 -9.96
CA ALA A 182 -25.09 4.95 -10.10
C ALA A 182 -23.69 4.71 -9.51
N ILE A 183 -22.73 5.61 -9.75
CA ILE A 183 -21.41 5.56 -9.11
C ILE A 183 -21.58 5.70 -7.60
N SER A 184 -22.36 6.66 -7.13
CA SER A 184 -22.55 6.90 -5.68
C SER A 184 -23.19 5.72 -4.94
N ALA A 185 -23.99 4.90 -5.63
CA ALA A 185 -24.62 3.70 -5.09
C ALA A 185 -23.68 2.48 -4.99
N LEU A 186 -22.50 2.52 -5.62
CA LEU A 186 -21.53 1.43 -5.54
C LEU A 186 -20.85 1.36 -4.16
N PRO A 187 -20.41 0.16 -3.72
CA PRO A 187 -19.50 0.01 -2.59
C PRO A 187 -18.27 0.93 -2.73
N GLN A 188 -17.72 1.40 -1.60
CA GLN A 188 -16.65 2.42 -1.61
C GLN A 188 -15.43 2.01 -2.45
N GLN A 189 -15.07 0.73 -2.45
CA GLN A 189 -13.95 0.20 -3.22
C GLN A 189 -14.22 0.26 -4.73
N ASP A 190 -15.44 -0.06 -5.16
CA ASP A 190 -15.86 0.00 -6.56
C ASP A 190 -16.06 1.45 -7.05
N ARG A 191 -16.43 2.37 -6.15
CA ARG A 191 -16.48 3.81 -6.44
C ARG A 191 -15.14 4.37 -6.87
N LEU A 192 -14.08 4.04 -6.14
CA LEU A 192 -12.72 4.48 -6.45
C LEU A 192 -12.23 3.87 -7.77
N ALA A 193 -12.58 2.61 -8.05
CA ALA A 193 -12.26 1.96 -9.32
C ALA A 193 -13.00 2.59 -10.51
N ALA A 194 -14.29 2.91 -10.35
CA ALA A 194 -15.09 3.60 -11.36
C ALA A 194 -14.59 5.02 -11.62
N GLN A 195 -14.24 5.77 -10.57
CA GLN A 195 -13.62 7.09 -10.69
C GLN A 195 -12.28 7.02 -11.43
N SER A 196 -11.42 6.06 -11.09
CA SER A 196 -10.16 5.84 -11.79
C SER A 196 -10.35 5.47 -13.26
N LEU A 197 -11.41 4.73 -13.61
CA LEU A 197 -11.73 4.43 -15.01
C LEU A 197 -12.17 5.68 -15.78
N VAL A 198 -13.02 6.53 -15.18
CA VAL A 198 -13.41 7.81 -15.77
C VAL A 198 -12.18 8.68 -16.01
N GLU A 199 -11.26 8.75 -15.04
CA GLU A 199 -9.98 9.43 -15.19
C GLU A 199 -9.12 8.83 -16.31
N LYS A 200 -9.06 7.49 -16.46
CA LYS A 200 -8.35 6.84 -17.56
C LYS A 200 -8.97 7.15 -18.93
N ILE A 201 -10.30 7.17 -19.02
CA ILE A 201 -11.01 7.55 -20.24
C ILE A 201 -10.72 9.02 -20.58
N TYR A 202 -10.71 9.89 -19.58
CA TYR A 202 -10.38 11.31 -19.75
C TYR A 202 -8.93 11.50 -20.17
N ALA A 203 -7.99 10.77 -19.56
CA ALA A 203 -6.58 10.79 -19.94
C ALA A 203 -6.35 10.24 -21.36
N LYS A 204 -7.09 9.20 -21.77
CA LYS A 204 -7.03 8.68 -23.14
C LYS A 204 -7.55 9.72 -24.13
N TYR A 205 -8.70 10.32 -23.86
CA TYR A 205 -9.24 11.41 -24.68
C TYR A 205 -8.28 12.59 -24.74
N GLU A 206 -7.64 12.94 -23.62
CA GLU A 206 -6.63 13.99 -23.53
C GLU A 206 -5.37 13.66 -24.35
N THR A 207 -4.97 12.38 -24.39
CA THR A 207 -3.85 11.92 -25.22
C THR A 207 -4.19 11.98 -26.72
N GLU A 208 -5.42 11.61 -27.09
CA GLU A 208 -5.88 11.57 -28.48
C GLU A 208 -6.21 12.97 -29.03
N ASN A 209 -6.80 13.84 -28.21
CA ASN A 209 -7.29 15.15 -28.63
C ASN A 209 -6.45 16.31 -28.10
N GLY A 210 -5.41 16.03 -27.30
CA GLY A 210 -4.52 17.01 -26.68
C GLY A 210 -5.16 17.87 -25.60
N ILE A 211 -6.41 17.61 -25.22
CA ILE A 211 -7.22 18.46 -24.34
C ILE A 211 -8.10 17.56 -23.46
N HIS A 212 -8.06 17.76 -22.14
CA HIS A 212 -8.96 17.08 -21.19
C HIS A 212 -10.43 17.29 -21.57
N PRO A 213 -11.33 16.28 -21.56
CA PRO A 213 -12.70 16.40 -22.06
C PRO A 213 -13.49 17.57 -21.47
N MET A 214 -13.39 17.77 -20.16
CA MET A 214 -14.03 18.90 -19.48
C MET A 214 -13.41 20.25 -19.89
N LYS A 215 -12.09 20.30 -20.13
CA LYS A 215 -11.45 21.47 -20.73
C LYS A 215 -11.83 21.65 -22.19
N ALA A 216 -12.10 20.61 -22.97
CA ALA A 216 -12.52 20.75 -24.37
C ALA A 216 -13.93 21.38 -24.44
N LEU A 217 -14.80 20.97 -23.52
CA LEU A 217 -16.13 21.57 -23.32
C LEU A 217 -16.00 23.03 -22.85
N GLU A 218 -15.18 23.28 -21.83
CA GLU A 218 -14.93 24.61 -21.27
C GLU A 218 -14.18 25.53 -22.25
N GLN A 219 -13.28 25.01 -23.08
CA GLN A 219 -12.59 25.74 -24.16
C GLN A 219 -13.51 26.01 -25.35
N GLY A 220 -14.49 25.15 -25.63
CA GLY A 220 -15.57 25.47 -26.57
C GLY A 220 -16.40 26.68 -26.10
N ILE A 221 -16.59 26.82 -24.78
CA ILE A 221 -17.28 27.94 -24.13
C ILE A 221 -16.37 29.18 -24.05
N MET A 222 -15.10 29.02 -23.68
CA MET A 222 -14.12 30.11 -23.50
C MET A 222 -13.60 30.67 -24.84
N LYS A 223 -13.48 29.88 -25.91
CA LYS A 223 -13.16 30.39 -27.26
C LYS A 223 -14.22 31.36 -27.80
N ALA A 224 -15.42 31.36 -27.23
CA ALA A 224 -16.46 32.33 -27.56
C ALA A 224 -16.30 33.67 -26.82
N ILE A 225 -15.42 33.78 -25.81
CA ILE A 225 -15.35 34.91 -24.88
C ILE A 225 -13.89 35.31 -24.56
N VAL A 226 -13.14 35.84 -25.55
CA VAL A 226 -11.90 36.66 -25.34
C VAL A 226 -10.55 35.88 -25.31
N PRO A 227 -9.45 36.46 -25.86
CA PRO A 227 -8.25 35.74 -26.30
C PRO A 227 -7.11 35.63 -25.27
N GLU A 228 -6.15 34.74 -25.60
CA GLU A 228 -5.06 34.20 -24.76
C GLU A 228 -3.97 35.20 -24.32
N PRO A 229 -3.32 34.95 -23.16
CA PRO A 229 -2.18 35.73 -22.68
C PRO A 229 -0.80 35.14 -23.06
N VAL A 230 0.19 36.02 -22.96
CA VAL A 230 1.58 35.89 -23.43
C VAL A 230 2.44 34.96 -22.54
N PRO A 231 3.41 34.20 -23.09
CA PRO A 231 4.27 33.27 -22.34
C PRO A 231 5.40 33.96 -21.55
N GLN A 232 5.79 33.39 -20.40
CA GLN A 232 7.04 33.72 -19.70
C GLN A 232 8.04 32.56 -19.74
N ASP A 233 9.29 32.95 -19.98
CA ASP A 233 10.46 32.18 -20.36
C ASP A 233 10.95 31.16 -19.30
N THR A 234 10.92 29.87 -19.65
CA THR A 234 11.23 28.69 -18.82
C THR A 234 12.71 28.30 -18.80
N ALA A 235 13.55 28.83 -19.70
CA ALA A 235 14.89 28.28 -19.95
C ALA A 235 15.93 28.54 -18.84
N LEU A 236 15.79 29.64 -18.09
CA LEU A 236 16.75 30.04 -17.04
C LEU A 236 16.64 29.18 -15.77
N ARG A 237 15.47 28.59 -15.53
CA ARG A 237 15.20 27.80 -14.33
C ARG A 237 15.93 26.46 -14.36
N ASP A 238 15.92 25.79 -15.51
CA ASP A 238 16.43 24.42 -15.64
C ASP A 238 17.96 24.33 -15.57
N GLN A 239 18.65 25.38 -16.02
CA GLN A 239 20.12 25.46 -15.95
C GLN A 239 20.62 25.55 -14.50
N TYR A 240 19.86 26.19 -13.60
CA TYR A 240 20.26 26.37 -12.21
C TYR A 240 20.17 25.06 -11.40
N PHE A 241 19.17 24.21 -11.67
CA PHE A 241 18.98 22.94 -10.96
C PHE A 241 20.02 21.88 -11.35
N ALA A 242 20.46 21.86 -12.62
CA ALA A 242 21.48 20.91 -13.08
C ALA A 242 22.83 21.12 -12.36
N ALA A 243 23.22 22.37 -12.10
CA ALA A 243 24.50 22.71 -11.47
C ALA A 243 24.57 22.28 -9.99
N ILE A 244 23.44 22.26 -9.27
CA ILE A 244 23.39 21.88 -7.85
C ILE A 244 23.57 20.37 -7.70
N ASN A 245 22.93 19.57 -8.55
CA ASN A 245 22.97 18.10 -8.46
C ASN A 245 24.38 17.53 -8.67
N HIS A 246 25.19 18.14 -9.55
CA HIS A 246 26.56 17.70 -9.80
C HIS A 246 27.47 17.85 -8.57
N LYS A 247 27.28 18.89 -7.75
CA LYS A 247 28.11 19.13 -6.55
C LYS A 247 27.80 18.14 -5.42
N ILE A 248 26.57 17.67 -5.33
CA ILE A 248 26.14 16.72 -4.29
C ILE A 248 26.81 15.35 -4.49
N GLU A 249 26.98 14.91 -5.73
CA GLU A 249 27.49 13.57 -6.01
C GLU A 249 29.00 13.44 -5.74
N ALA A 250 29.78 14.48 -6.04
CA ALA A 250 31.22 14.51 -5.77
C ALA A 250 31.57 14.39 -4.27
N VAL A 251 30.70 14.89 -3.38
CA VAL A 251 30.94 14.83 -1.92
C VAL A 251 30.75 13.42 -1.35
N LYS A 252 29.83 12.63 -1.92
CA LYS A 252 29.55 11.26 -1.44
C LYS A 252 30.72 10.31 -1.66
N GLU A 253 31.36 10.40 -2.83
CA GLU A 253 32.45 9.50 -3.22
C GLU A 253 33.69 9.67 -2.33
N TYR A 254 33.98 10.91 -1.91
CA TYR A 254 35.08 11.22 -0.99
C TYR A 254 34.88 10.61 0.42
N ILE A 255 33.64 10.61 0.92
CA ILE A 255 33.30 10.05 2.24
C ILE A 255 33.48 8.53 2.26
N ASP A 256 33.01 7.82 1.22
CA ASP A 256 33.09 6.36 1.13
C ASP A 256 34.56 5.87 1.05
N GLN A 257 35.45 6.60 0.34
CA GLN A 257 36.89 6.28 0.27
C GLN A 257 37.59 6.44 1.63
N THR A 258 37.23 7.47 2.40
CA THR A 258 37.87 7.78 3.68
C THR A 258 37.50 6.76 4.76
N ILE A 259 36.26 6.29 4.79
CA ILE A 259 35.79 5.29 5.76
C ILE A 259 36.49 3.93 5.55
N ASN A 260 36.59 3.48 4.30
CA ASN A 260 37.22 2.19 3.97
C ASN A 260 38.72 2.14 4.31
N LYS A 261 39.42 3.29 4.25
CA LYS A 261 40.85 3.37 4.55
C LYS A 261 41.16 3.21 6.05
N HIS A 262 40.26 3.66 6.93
CA HIS A 262 40.57 3.81 8.35
C HIS A 262 39.93 2.76 9.26
N PHE A 263 38.90 2.01 8.82
CA PHE A 263 38.20 1.03 9.66
C PHE A 263 37.80 -0.26 8.93
N PRO A 264 38.72 -1.22 8.72
CA PRO A 264 38.38 -2.53 8.15
C PRO A 264 37.72 -3.45 9.18
N LEU A 265 36.47 -3.17 9.56
CA LEU A 265 35.67 -4.02 10.46
C LEU A 265 35.08 -5.21 9.68
N LYS A 266 35.77 -6.36 9.67
CA LYS A 266 35.17 -7.65 9.28
C LYS A 266 35.34 -8.66 10.41
N MET A 267 34.27 -8.91 11.17
CA MET A 267 34.18 -10.09 12.05
C MET A 267 33.80 -11.32 11.20
N PRO A 268 34.50 -12.46 11.33
CA PRO A 268 34.16 -13.70 10.61
C PRO A 268 32.86 -14.33 11.16
N GLY A 269 32.03 -14.88 10.26
CA GLY A 269 30.80 -15.62 10.62
C GLY A 269 29.53 -14.79 10.75
N LEU A 270 29.62 -13.46 10.74
CA LEU A 270 28.43 -12.62 10.65
C LEU A 270 27.86 -12.64 9.23
N PRO A 271 26.53 -12.65 9.08
CA PRO A 271 25.90 -12.60 7.78
C PRO A 271 26.37 -11.33 6.99
N LYS A 272 26.67 -11.46 5.68
CA LYS A 272 27.34 -10.42 4.85
C LYS A 272 26.67 -9.04 5.00
N MET A 273 27.45 -7.95 5.05
CA MET A 273 26.86 -6.61 5.19
C MET A 273 25.83 -6.34 4.08
N PRO A 274 24.65 -5.80 4.43
CA PRO A 274 23.59 -5.50 3.49
C PRO A 274 24.08 -4.57 2.38
N SER A 275 23.75 -4.86 1.12
CA SER A 275 24.00 -3.94 0.00
C SER A 275 22.99 -2.78 0.05
N LYS A 276 23.37 -1.58 -0.42
CA LYS A 276 22.55 -0.35 -0.27
C LYS A 276 21.20 -0.36 -1.05
N LYS A 277 20.74 -1.47 -1.64
CA LYS A 277 19.64 -1.45 -2.63
C LYS A 277 18.61 -2.58 -2.61
N LYS A 278 18.67 -3.58 -1.71
CA LYS A 278 17.71 -4.70 -1.77
C LYS A 278 16.80 -4.76 -0.56
N ILE A 279 15.54 -5.10 -0.79
CA ILE A 279 14.55 -5.40 0.25
C ILE A 279 15.06 -6.51 1.17
N ASP A 280 15.69 -7.54 0.59
CA ASP A 280 16.31 -8.67 1.31
C ASP A 280 17.35 -8.23 2.35
N ASP A 281 18.08 -7.17 2.05
CA ASP A 281 19.14 -6.64 2.91
C ASP A 281 18.56 -6.07 4.22
N ALA A 282 17.36 -5.47 4.16
CA ALA A 282 16.64 -4.97 5.33
C ALA A 282 16.16 -6.10 6.24
N LEU A 283 15.49 -7.12 5.70
CA LEU A 283 15.04 -8.28 6.47
C LEU A 283 16.20 -9.06 7.08
N PHE A 284 17.30 -9.16 6.36
CA PHE A 284 18.49 -9.82 6.85
C PHE A 284 19.14 -9.07 8.02
N ALA A 285 19.17 -7.73 7.96
CA ALA A 285 19.62 -6.92 9.08
C ALA A 285 18.68 -7.04 10.30
N VAL A 286 17.36 -7.10 10.08
CA VAL A 286 16.37 -7.40 11.14
C VAL A 286 16.65 -8.75 11.78
N LYS A 287 16.82 -9.82 10.97
CA LYS A 287 17.15 -11.16 11.47
C LYS A 287 18.43 -11.16 12.30
N ARG A 288 19.47 -10.46 11.83
CA ARG A 288 20.73 -10.31 12.55
C ARG A 288 20.55 -9.62 13.91
N TRP A 289 19.72 -8.57 13.97
CA TRP A 289 19.39 -7.89 15.22
C TRP A 289 18.57 -8.78 16.16
N ILE A 290 17.58 -9.52 15.66
CA ILE A 290 16.79 -10.46 16.47
C ILE A 290 17.69 -11.51 17.14
N LEU A 291 18.68 -12.02 16.42
CA LEU A 291 19.63 -13.00 16.97
C LEU A 291 20.58 -12.38 18.00
N THR A 292 21.09 -11.19 17.70
CA THR A 292 22.07 -10.47 18.52
C THR A 292 21.66 -8.99 18.64
N PRO A 293 20.82 -8.62 19.62
CA PRO A 293 20.23 -7.28 19.72
C PRO A 293 21.22 -6.28 20.32
N THR A 294 22.22 -5.89 19.55
CA THR A 294 23.20 -4.86 19.91
C THR A 294 22.94 -3.56 19.14
N ASP A 295 23.42 -2.43 19.68
CA ASP A 295 23.23 -1.13 19.06
C ASP A 295 23.92 -1.04 17.68
N GLU A 296 25.03 -1.76 17.46
CA GLU A 296 25.69 -1.83 16.14
C GLU A 296 24.82 -2.55 15.12
N ASN A 297 24.19 -3.67 15.51
CA ASN A 297 23.24 -4.36 14.64
C ASN A 297 21.98 -3.51 14.41
N GLY A 298 21.59 -2.69 15.39
CA GLY A 298 20.51 -1.72 15.24
C GLY A 298 20.86 -0.68 14.18
N LYS A 299 22.09 -0.13 14.22
CA LYS A 299 22.59 0.81 13.21
C LYS A 299 22.64 0.16 11.82
N LEU A 300 23.03 -1.11 11.70
CA LEU A 300 22.97 -1.83 10.42
C LEU A 300 21.54 -1.97 9.89
N ALA A 301 20.57 -2.25 10.77
CA ALA A 301 19.16 -2.29 10.39
C ALA A 301 18.64 -0.93 9.93
N LEU A 302 19.05 0.17 10.59
CA LEU A 302 18.74 1.53 10.15
C LEU A 302 19.27 1.80 8.73
N GLU A 303 20.55 1.52 8.48
CA GLU A 303 21.17 1.78 7.18
C GLU A 303 20.58 0.92 6.06
N ALA A 304 20.21 -0.33 6.36
CA ALA A 304 19.55 -1.23 5.41
C ALA A 304 18.08 -0.86 5.15
N GLY A 305 17.36 -0.37 6.15
CA GLY A 305 15.94 -0.04 6.07
C GLY A 305 15.64 1.32 5.42
N LYS A 306 16.49 2.33 5.64
CA LYS A 306 16.31 3.70 5.11
C LYS A 306 15.95 3.76 3.61
N PRO A 307 16.63 3.03 2.69
CA PRO A 307 16.32 3.11 1.26
C PRO A 307 14.95 2.53 0.87
N VAL A 308 14.39 1.63 1.69
CA VAL A 308 13.16 0.88 1.42
C VAL A 308 12.08 1.16 2.48
N VAL A 309 12.09 2.35 3.07
CA VAL A 309 11.17 2.75 4.16
C VAL A 309 9.69 2.67 3.79
N LYS A 310 9.34 2.66 2.50
CA LYS A 310 7.97 2.51 2.03
C LYS A 310 7.48 1.05 2.02
N GLU A 311 8.40 0.11 2.12
CA GLU A 311 8.13 -1.32 2.15
C GLU A 311 8.05 -1.82 3.60
N PRO A 312 7.26 -2.87 3.88
CA PRO A 312 7.14 -3.41 5.24
C PRO A 312 8.48 -3.87 5.82
N GLU A 313 9.37 -4.41 4.99
CA GLU A 313 10.74 -4.80 5.34
C GLU A 313 11.56 -3.62 5.87
N GLY A 314 11.44 -2.45 5.23
CA GLY A 314 12.16 -1.25 5.61
C GLY A 314 11.69 -0.70 6.95
N ILE A 315 10.37 -0.61 7.17
CA ILE A 315 9.83 -0.22 8.48
C ILE A 315 10.18 -1.24 9.56
N CYS A 316 10.17 -2.54 9.25
CA CYS A 316 10.58 -3.56 10.21
C CYS A 316 12.04 -3.38 10.65
N ALA A 317 12.92 -3.00 9.72
CA ALA A 317 14.33 -2.68 10.01
C ALA A 317 14.48 -1.41 10.86
N LEU A 318 13.68 -0.38 10.62
CA LEU A 318 13.62 0.79 11.49
C LEU A 318 13.08 0.45 12.89
N ALA A 319 12.07 -0.41 12.98
CA ALA A 319 11.53 -0.88 14.25
C ALA A 319 12.57 -1.67 15.07
N ALA A 320 13.41 -2.47 14.42
CA ALA A 320 14.56 -3.14 15.06
C ALA A 320 15.58 -2.11 15.59
N TYR A 321 15.90 -1.09 14.81
CA TYR A 321 16.75 0.00 15.26
C TYR A 321 16.14 0.75 16.47
N TRP A 322 14.86 1.15 16.41
CA TRP A 322 14.17 1.82 17.52
C TRP A 322 13.99 0.92 18.75
N SER A 323 14.08 -0.39 18.58
CA SER A 323 14.07 -1.35 19.67
C SER A 323 15.41 -1.45 20.39
N SER A 324 16.49 -0.92 19.81
CA SER A 324 17.82 -0.88 20.42
C SER A 324 17.85 0.05 21.64
N THR A 325 18.86 -0.11 22.49
CA THR A 325 18.99 0.66 23.72
C THR A 325 19.55 2.06 23.47
N ASN A 326 20.46 2.21 22.51
CA ASN A 326 21.07 3.49 22.17
C ASN A 326 20.93 3.76 20.67
N LEU A 327 20.19 4.81 20.32
CA LEU A 327 20.02 5.27 18.94
C LEU A 327 21.30 5.93 18.40
N THR A 328 22.21 6.36 19.27
CA THR A 328 23.46 7.01 18.87
C THR A 328 24.65 6.34 19.56
N PRO A 329 25.03 5.11 19.15
CA PRO A 329 26.10 4.35 19.80
C PRO A 329 27.46 5.08 19.80
N GLU A 330 27.71 5.96 18.83
CA GLU A 330 28.94 6.74 18.71
C GLU A 330 28.91 8.08 19.47
N ALA A 331 27.74 8.50 19.97
CA ALA A 331 27.62 9.77 20.69
C ALA A 331 28.10 9.64 22.13
N LYS A 332 28.66 10.73 22.67
CA LYS A 332 29.12 10.81 24.06
C LYS A 332 27.99 10.61 25.08
N GLN A 333 26.76 10.93 24.70
CA GLN A 333 25.57 10.75 25.53
C GLN A 333 24.65 9.74 24.84
N PRO A 334 24.25 8.65 25.51
CA PRO A 334 23.35 7.68 24.93
C PRO A 334 21.97 8.30 24.75
N LEU A 335 21.41 8.15 23.55
CA LEU A 335 20.05 8.58 23.23
C LEU A 335 19.13 7.35 23.26
N TYR A 336 18.31 7.26 24.31
CA TYR A 336 17.37 6.16 24.46
C TYR A 336 16.13 6.37 23.58
N SER A 337 15.59 5.26 23.07
CA SER A 337 14.33 5.29 22.32
C SER A 337 13.18 5.77 23.20
N PRO A 338 12.44 6.82 22.78
CA PRO A 338 11.25 7.28 23.48
C PRO A 338 10.21 6.15 23.64
N PRO A 339 9.39 6.20 24.71
CA PRO A 339 8.24 5.31 24.85
C PRO A 339 7.33 5.35 23.61
N GLY A 340 6.83 4.19 23.19
CA GLY A 340 5.94 4.04 22.04
C GLY A 340 6.62 4.08 20.66
N LEU A 341 7.87 4.55 20.53
CA LEU A 341 8.50 4.67 19.21
C LEU A 341 8.67 3.31 18.51
N ALA A 342 9.18 2.30 19.23
CA ALA A 342 9.31 0.94 18.71
C ALA A 342 7.93 0.31 18.40
N ALA A 343 6.95 0.50 19.29
CA ALA A 343 5.59 0.01 19.13
C ALA A 343 4.92 0.56 17.86
N ASN A 344 5.08 1.86 17.60
CA ASN A 344 4.63 2.49 16.35
C ASN A 344 5.35 1.93 15.11
N GLY A 345 6.62 1.55 15.25
CA GLY A 345 7.34 0.82 14.20
C GLY A 345 6.68 -0.52 13.88
N PHE A 346 6.33 -1.31 14.91
CA PHE A 346 5.65 -2.60 14.73
C PHE A 346 4.28 -2.42 14.06
N LEU A 347 3.46 -1.47 14.56
CA LEU A 347 2.15 -1.14 14.02
C LEU A 347 2.23 -0.78 12.53
N ASN A 348 3.16 0.11 12.16
CA ASN A 348 3.36 0.50 10.77
C ASN A 348 3.84 -0.66 9.90
N THR A 349 4.69 -1.57 10.43
CA THR A 349 5.07 -2.79 9.70
C THR A 349 3.85 -3.66 9.43
N LEU A 350 3.02 -3.96 10.44
CA LEU A 350 1.82 -4.79 10.29
C LEU A 350 0.84 -4.16 9.29
N PHE A 351 0.62 -2.85 9.39
CA PHE A 351 -0.22 -2.10 8.45
C PHE A 351 0.29 -2.20 7.01
N LEU A 352 1.58 -1.98 6.78
CA LEU A 352 2.16 -2.12 5.44
C LEU A 352 2.12 -3.56 4.92
N CYS A 353 2.28 -4.56 5.80
CA CYS A 353 2.11 -5.96 5.41
C CYS A 353 0.66 -6.22 4.99
N ALA A 354 -0.33 -5.73 5.74
CA ALA A 354 -1.74 -5.88 5.40
C ALA A 354 -2.09 -5.21 4.07
N MET A 355 -1.49 -4.05 3.77
CA MET A 355 -1.68 -3.27 2.54
C MET A 355 -0.81 -3.71 1.35
N LYS A 356 0.10 -4.66 1.54
CA LYS A 356 0.99 -5.12 0.47
C LYS A 356 0.16 -5.72 -0.66
N LYS A 357 0.36 -5.25 -1.89
CA LYS A 357 -0.38 -5.76 -3.06
C LYS A 357 0.01 -7.20 -3.38
N GLY A 358 -0.95 -7.95 -3.95
CA GLY A 358 -0.82 -9.39 -4.15
C GLY A 358 -1.26 -10.17 -2.91
N GLY A 359 -1.09 -11.49 -2.94
CA GLY A 359 -1.65 -12.43 -1.99
C GLY A 359 -3.07 -12.88 -2.36
N SER A 360 -3.50 -13.96 -1.69
CA SER A 360 -4.87 -14.49 -1.75
C SER A 360 -5.80 -13.94 -0.66
N LYS A 361 -5.24 -13.34 0.40
CA LYS A 361 -5.93 -12.88 1.60
C LYS A 361 -6.21 -11.39 1.51
N ASP A 362 -7.37 -10.99 2.00
CA ASP A 362 -7.72 -9.59 2.16
C ASP A 362 -7.08 -8.95 3.41
N TYR A 363 -7.37 -7.68 3.65
CA TYR A 363 -6.84 -6.90 4.76
C TYR A 363 -7.19 -7.51 6.13
N ASP A 364 -8.47 -7.88 6.34
CA ASP A 364 -8.95 -8.38 7.62
C ASP A 364 -8.41 -9.79 7.90
N GLN A 365 -8.39 -10.66 6.89
CA GLN A 365 -7.82 -12.00 6.97
C GLN A 365 -6.33 -11.98 7.30
N ARG A 366 -5.58 -11.00 6.79
CA ARG A 366 -4.17 -10.82 7.17
C ARG A 366 -4.01 -10.40 8.61
N TYR A 367 -4.86 -9.51 9.13
CA TYR A 367 -4.82 -9.13 10.54
C TYR A 367 -5.17 -10.30 11.47
N GLU A 368 -6.12 -11.15 11.09
CA GLU A 368 -6.39 -12.40 11.83
C GLU A 368 -5.16 -13.31 11.88
N GLU A 369 -4.46 -13.49 10.74
CA GLU A 369 -3.21 -14.25 10.72
C GLU A 369 -2.11 -13.58 11.56
N TYR A 370 -1.95 -12.26 11.49
CA TYR A 370 -0.95 -11.53 12.28
C TYR A 370 -1.26 -11.61 13.77
N PHE A 371 -2.54 -11.58 14.14
CA PHE A 371 -2.99 -11.78 15.51
C PHE A 371 -2.60 -13.17 16.01
N ASP A 372 -2.95 -14.22 15.27
CA ASP A 372 -2.62 -15.60 15.64
C ASP A 372 -1.09 -15.82 15.71
N LEU A 373 -0.33 -15.26 14.76
CA LEU A 373 1.15 -15.25 14.81
C LEU A 373 1.67 -14.52 16.06
N GLY A 374 1.04 -13.42 16.45
CA GLY A 374 1.37 -12.66 17.65
C GLY A 374 1.14 -13.48 18.91
N ILE A 375 0.01 -14.19 19.00
CA ILE A 375 -0.29 -15.11 20.11
C ILE A 375 0.74 -16.24 20.16
N ASP A 376 1.09 -16.84 19.03
CA ASP A 376 2.12 -17.89 18.95
C ASP A 376 3.50 -17.41 19.42
N VAL A 377 3.87 -16.18 19.08
CA VAL A 377 5.12 -15.56 19.52
C VAL A 377 5.08 -15.22 21.02
N LEU A 378 3.98 -14.61 21.50
CA LEU A 378 3.82 -14.20 22.90
C LEU A 378 3.72 -15.37 23.89
N THR A 379 3.17 -16.51 23.44
CA THR A 379 3.12 -17.76 24.21
C THR A 379 4.42 -18.56 24.13
N GLY A 380 5.38 -18.13 23.30
CA GLY A 380 6.65 -18.83 23.09
C GLY A 380 6.52 -20.11 22.24
N VAL A 381 5.41 -20.32 21.54
CA VAL A 381 5.25 -21.42 20.58
C VAL A 381 6.16 -21.21 19.36
N LYS A 382 6.26 -19.97 18.89
CA LYS A 382 7.10 -19.57 17.75
C LYS A 382 8.28 -18.70 18.20
N THR A 383 9.39 -19.35 18.57
CA THR A 383 10.65 -18.66 18.93
C THR A 383 11.66 -18.65 17.78
N TRP A 384 12.65 -17.76 17.86
CA TRP A 384 13.77 -17.69 16.90
C TRP A 384 14.83 -18.79 17.12
N ASP A 385 14.72 -19.63 18.15
CA ASP A 385 15.73 -20.66 18.44
C ASP A 385 15.84 -21.68 17.30
N LYS A 386 14.72 -22.05 16.70
CA LYS A 386 14.69 -22.94 15.52
C LYS A 386 15.39 -22.29 14.32
N GLU A 387 15.24 -20.98 14.15
CA GLU A 387 15.93 -20.24 13.09
C GLU A 387 17.44 -20.13 13.35
N TRP A 388 17.82 -19.98 14.62
CA TRP A 388 19.22 -19.97 15.02
C TRP A 388 19.91 -21.31 14.73
N GLU A 389 19.25 -22.43 15.01
CA GLU A 389 19.81 -23.75 14.68
C GLU A 389 20.00 -23.96 13.17
N LYS A 390 19.04 -23.50 12.35
CA LYS A 390 19.20 -23.51 10.88
C LYS A 390 20.40 -22.66 10.43
N GLU A 391 20.57 -21.48 11.02
CA GLU A 391 21.66 -20.57 10.68
C GLU A 391 23.03 -21.13 11.11
N LYS A 392 23.14 -21.73 12.30
CA LYS A 392 24.36 -22.44 12.74
C LYS A 392 24.78 -23.51 11.74
N VAL A 393 23.83 -24.28 11.22
CA VAL A 393 24.13 -25.32 10.21
C VAL A 393 24.64 -24.69 8.92
N ARG A 394 24.09 -23.55 8.48
CA ARG A 394 24.59 -22.81 7.31
C ARG A 394 26.00 -22.28 7.52
N ILE A 395 26.27 -21.66 8.67
CA ILE A 395 27.59 -21.12 9.01
C ILE A 395 28.63 -22.24 9.01
N ARG A 396 28.36 -23.36 9.69
CA ARG A 396 29.27 -24.52 9.71
C ARG A 396 29.56 -25.06 8.30
N LYS A 397 28.54 -25.17 7.44
CA LYS A 397 28.72 -25.58 6.05
C LYS A 397 29.58 -24.62 5.25
N ALA A 398 29.38 -23.31 5.41
CA ALA A 398 30.18 -22.29 4.74
C ALA A 398 31.63 -22.31 5.21
N GLU A 399 31.87 -22.49 6.52
CA GLU A 399 33.22 -22.66 7.08
C GLU A 399 33.89 -23.93 6.54
N GLU A 400 33.18 -25.05 6.48
CA GLU A 400 33.67 -26.30 5.87
C GLU A 400 34.01 -26.13 4.38
N GLU A 401 33.23 -25.36 3.62
CA GLU A 401 33.52 -25.08 2.20
C GLU A 401 34.76 -24.19 2.02
N VAL A 402 34.96 -23.20 2.88
CA VAL A 402 36.15 -22.34 2.87
C VAL A 402 37.40 -23.10 3.30
N LEU A 403 37.27 -24.03 4.26
CA LEU A 403 38.37 -24.86 4.76
C LEU A 403 38.71 -26.05 3.87
N ARG A 404 37.85 -26.39 2.88
CA ARG A 404 38.22 -27.42 1.89
C ARG A 404 39.40 -26.88 1.07
N PRO A 405 40.58 -27.53 1.13
CA PRO A 405 41.67 -27.15 0.26
C PRO A 405 41.17 -27.18 -1.19
N PRO A 406 41.54 -26.20 -2.04
CA PRO A 406 41.14 -26.22 -3.43
C PRO A 406 41.49 -27.59 -3.98
N LYS A 407 40.52 -28.25 -4.65
CA LYS A 407 40.76 -29.50 -5.36
C LYS A 407 41.79 -29.19 -6.44
N TYR A 408 43.07 -29.27 -6.09
CA TYR A 408 44.15 -29.36 -7.05
C TYR A 408 43.85 -30.64 -7.81
N GLY A 409 43.22 -30.49 -8.97
CA GLY A 409 43.22 -31.50 -9.99
C GLY A 409 44.69 -31.73 -10.32
N PHE A 410 45.29 -32.72 -9.67
CA PHE A 410 46.46 -33.38 -10.22
C PHE A 410 45.99 -34.01 -11.53
N GLY A 411 45.97 -33.20 -12.58
CA GLY A 411 45.97 -33.66 -13.94
C GLY A 411 47.17 -34.59 -14.04
N ARG A 412 46.89 -35.88 -14.11
CA ARG A 412 47.87 -36.82 -14.65
C ARG A 412 48.01 -36.45 -16.11
N GLU A 413 48.97 -35.58 -16.41
CA GLU A 413 49.53 -35.52 -17.76
C GLU A 413 50.01 -36.94 -18.09
N LYS A 414 49.46 -37.49 -19.17
CA LYS A 414 49.84 -38.77 -19.75
C LYS A 414 50.70 -38.52 -20.97
#